data_AF-A0A943N070-F1
#
_entry.id   AF-A0A943N070-F1
#
_cell.length_a   1.000
_cell.length_b   1.000
_cell.length_c   1.000
_cell.angle_alpha   90.00
_cell.angle_beta   90.00
_cell.angle_gamma   90.00
#
_symmetry.space_group_name_H-M   'P 1'
#
loop_
_entity.id
_entity.type
_entity.pdbx_description
1 polymer ?
#
loop_
_entity_poly.entity_id
_entity_poly.type
_entity_poly.pdbx_seq_one_letter_code
_entity_poly.pdbx_strand_id
1 'polypeptide(L)' 'LYPILYRLEDDGLIVSEWSVPEDKSVAKKYYRCTPEGNIVLKELLGLWRRFDGVANHFLQGEDE' A
#
# COMPACT_ATOMS: atom_id res chain seq x y z
N LEU A 1 0.68 8.91 -8.76
CA LEU A 1 1.28 8.36 -7.53
C LEU A 1 1.37 9.40 -6.41
N TYR A 2 1.90 10.61 -6.64
CA TYR A 2 2.06 11.61 -5.57
C TYR A 2 0.80 11.95 -4.75
N PRO A 3 -0.41 12.12 -5.33
CA PRO A 3 -1.60 12.42 -4.52
C PRO A 3 -2.01 11.33 -3.52
N ILE A 4 -1.69 10.05 -3.81
CA ILE A 4 -1.95 8.98 -2.83
C ILE A 4 -0.85 8.94 -1.77
N LEU A 5 0.40 9.22 -2.13
CA LEU A 5 1.50 9.30 -1.16
C LEU A 5 1.29 10.43 -0.15
N TYR A 6 0.84 11.61 -0.60
CA TYR A 6 0.53 12.71 0.33
C TYR A 6 -0.57 12.34 1.30
N ARG A 7 -1.67 11.74 0.83
CA ARG A 7 -2.75 11.29 1.73
C ARG A 7 -2.29 10.23 2.72
N LEU A 8 -1.50 9.25 2.28
CA LEU A 8 -0.96 8.23 3.18
C LEU A 8 0.01 8.81 4.21
N GLU A 9 0.75 9.87 3.86
CA GLU A 9 1.65 10.59 4.77
C GLU A 9 0.84 11.48 5.75
N ASP A 10 -0.18 12.18 5.26
CA ASP A 10 -1.12 13.00 6.06
C ASP A 10 -1.93 12.14 7.05
N ASP A 11 -2.33 10.93 6.62
CA ASP A 11 -3.03 9.94 7.45
C ASP A 11 -2.06 9.21 8.43
N GLY A 12 -0.75 9.49 8.37
CA GLY A 12 0.26 8.87 9.23
C GLY A 12 0.54 7.39 8.94
N LEU A 13 0.14 6.88 7.78
CA LEU A 13 0.29 5.47 7.39
C LEU A 13 1.66 5.18 6.77
N ILE A 14 2.29 6.19 6.18
CA ILE A 14 3.67 6.11 5.70
C ILE A 14 4.48 7.29 6.22
N VAL A 15 5.80 7.10 6.27
CA VAL A 15 6.77 8.18 6.49
C VAL A 15 7.78 8.19 5.37
N SER A 16 8.30 9.37 5.08
CA SER A 16 9.34 9.54 4.08
C SER A 16 10.73 9.79 4.65
N GLU A 17 11.72 9.29 3.94
CA GLU A 17 13.13 9.43 4.27
C GLU A 17 13.91 9.78 3.00
N TRP A 18 14.81 10.76 3.09
CA TRP A 18 15.72 11.07 2.00
C TRP A 18 16.90 10.12 2.04
N SER A 19 17.20 9.45 0.92
CA SER A 19 18.45 8.72 0.80
C SER A 19 19.60 9.72 0.75
N VAL A 20 20.54 9.59 1.67
CA VAL A 20 21.84 10.25 1.55
C VAL A 20 22.69 9.37 0.62
N PRO A 21 22.98 9.82 -0.61
CA PRO A 21 23.80 9.01 -1.50
C PRO A 21 25.27 9.13 -1.10
N GLU A 22 25.98 8.00 -1.05
CA GLU A 22 27.43 7.96 -0.81
C GLU A 22 28.24 8.50 -2.02
N ASP A 23 27.62 8.51 -3.20
CA ASP A 23 28.18 9.01 -4.46
C ASP A 23 27.41 10.25 -4.98
N LYS A 24 27.89 10.89 -6.06
CA LYS A 24 27.27 12.04 -6.77
C LYS A 24 25.87 11.75 -7.38
N SER A 25 25.14 10.75 -6.90
CA SER A 25 23.78 10.46 -7.34
C SER A 25 22.77 11.42 -6.68
N VAL A 26 21.64 11.62 -7.36
CA VAL A 26 20.57 12.51 -6.88
C VAL A 26 19.87 11.87 -5.68
N ALA A 27 19.68 12.64 -4.60
CA ALA A 27 18.92 12.21 -3.44
C ALA A 27 17.50 11.80 -3.84
N LYS A 28 17.07 10.61 -3.39
CA LYS A 28 15.72 10.08 -3.64
C LYS A 28 14.91 10.09 -2.35
N LYS A 29 13.61 10.36 -2.46
CA LYS A 29 12.66 10.24 -1.36
C LYS A 29 12.12 8.80 -1.33
N TYR A 30 12.46 8.05 -0.31
CA TYR A 30 11.94 6.71 -0.03
C TYR A 30 10.80 6.81 0.98
N TYR A 31 9.90 5.84 0.96
CA TYR A 31 8.76 5.78 1.86
C TYR A 31 8.71 4.41 2.52
N ARG A 32 8.35 4.38 3.81
CA ARG A 32 8.10 3.15 4.55
C ARG A 32 6.79 3.23 5.31
N CYS A 33 6.13 2.09 5.50
CA CYS A 33 4.94 2.02 6.34
C CYS A 33 5.30 2.30 7.81
N THR A 34 4.41 3.02 8.49
CA THR A 34 4.43 3.13 9.96
C THR A 34 3.88 1.85 10.61
N PRO A 35 4.03 1.65 11.93
CA PRO A 35 3.33 0.58 12.63
C PRO A 35 1.81 0.60 12.36
N GLU A 36 1.20 1.78 12.38
CA GLU A 36 -0.21 2.03 12.08
C GLU A 36 -0.53 1.68 10.61
N GLY A 37 0.32 2.12 9.68
CA GLY A 37 0.21 1.77 8.26
C GLY A 37 0.25 0.27 8.00
N ASN A 38 1.06 -0.47 8.75
CA ASN A 38 1.10 -1.93 8.64
C ASN A 38 -0.18 -2.60 9.17
N ILE A 39 -0.84 -2.03 10.18
CA ILE A 39 -2.14 -2.53 10.67
C ILE A 39 -3.20 -2.30 9.59
N VAL A 40 -3.32 -1.07 9.08
CA VAL A 40 -4.28 -0.71 8.02
C VAL A 40 -4.03 -1.54 6.76
N LEU A 41 -2.77 -1.76 6.38
CA LEU A 41 -2.42 -2.61 5.23
C LEU A 41 -2.97 -4.03 5.40
N LYS A 42 -2.85 -4.64 6.60
CA LYS A 42 -3.39 -5.98 6.85
C LYS A 42 -4.91 -6.01 6.72
N GLU A 43 -5.60 -4.97 7.21
CA GLU A 43 -7.06 -4.85 7.09
C GLU A 43 -7.50 -4.72 5.63
N LEU A 44 -6.84 -3.85 4.86
CA LEU A 44 -7.09 -3.66 3.43
C LEU A 44 -6.84 -4.94 2.63
N LEU A 45 -5.75 -5.67 2.92
CA LEU A 45 -5.49 -6.97 2.30
C LEU A 45 -6.56 -8.00 2.67
N GLY A 46 -7.05 -7.99 3.91
CA GLY A 46 -8.16 -8.84 4.34
C GLY A 46 -9.46 -8.51 3.58
N LEU A 47 -9.77 -7.23 3.40
CA LEU A 47 -10.90 -6.77 2.61
C LEU A 47 -10.77 -7.20 1.15
N TRP A 48 -9.59 -6.99 0.55
CA TRP A 48 -9.30 -7.37 -0.83
C TRP A 48 -9.50 -8.86 -1.06
N ARG A 49 -8.95 -9.73 -0.19
CA ARG A 49 -9.11 -11.19 -0.31
C ARG A 49 -10.57 -11.63 -0.25
N ARG A 50 -11.39 -10.99 0.61
CA ARG A 50 -12.83 -11.29 0.66
C ARG A 50 -13.52 -10.87 -0.64
N PHE A 51 -13.23 -9.67 -1.12
CA PHE A 51 -13.77 -9.17 -2.37
C PHE A 51 -13.39 -10.08 -3.56
N ASP A 52 -12.11 -10.42 -3.67
CA ASP A 52 -11.57 -11.32 -4.68
C ASP A 52 -12.23 -12.70 -4.63
N GLY A 53 -12.42 -13.28 -3.43
CA GLY A 53 -13.14 -14.54 -3.26
C GLY A 53 -14.58 -14.50 -3.78
N VAL A 54 -15.32 -13.42 -3.48
CA VAL A 54 -16.70 -13.25 -3.96
C VAL A 54 -16.72 -13.02 -5.48
N ALA A 55 -15.83 -12.18 -6.00
CA ALA A 55 -15.73 -11.90 -7.42
C ALA A 55 -15.38 -13.17 -8.21
N ASN A 56 -14.43 -13.96 -7.75
CA ASN A 56 -14.05 -15.22 -8.38
C ASN A 56 -15.17 -16.26 -8.29
N HIS A 57 -15.87 -16.36 -7.16
CA HIS A 57 -17.04 -17.24 -7.05
C HIS A 57 -18.14 -16.85 -8.04
N PHE A 58 -18.40 -15.54 -8.20
CA PHE A 58 -19.37 -15.04 -9.18
C PHE A 58 -18.94 -15.34 -10.63
N LEU A 59 -17.65 -15.20 -10.94
CA LEU A 59 -17.11 -15.52 -12.26
C LEU A 59 -17.10 -17.02 -12.57
N GLN A 60 -17.11 -17.88 -11.54
CA GLN A 60 -17.21 -19.33 -11.65
C GLN A 60 -18.66 -19.83 -11.74
N GLY A 61 -19.63 -18.97 -12.09
CA GLY A 61 -21.04 -19.33 -12.18
C GLY A 61 -21.30 -20.62 -12.96
N GLU A 62 -21.91 -21.59 -12.26
CA GLU A 62 -22.66 -22.76 -12.75
C GLU A 62 -21.91 -23.70 -13.72
N ASP A 63 -20.90 -24.42 -13.21
CA ASP A 63 -20.60 -25.79 -13.68
C ASP A 63 -21.53 -26.81 -12.95
N GLU A 64 -22.85 -26.63 -13.03
CA GLU A 64 -23.86 -27.67 -12.76
C GLU A 64 -24.99 -27.65 -13.80
#